data_AF-A0A933HGS2-F1
#
_entry.id   AF-A0A933HGS2-F1
#
_cell.length_a   1.000
_cell.length_b   1.000
_cell.length_c   1.000
_cell.angle_alpha   90.00
_cell.angle_beta   90.00
_cell.angle_gamma   90.00
#
_symmetry.space_group_name_H-M   'P 1'
#
loop_
_entity.id
_entity.type
_entity.pdbx_description
1 polymer ?
#
loop_
_entity_poly.entity_id
_entity_poly.type
_entity_poly.pdbx_seq_one_letter_code
_entity_poly.pdbx_strand_id
1 'polypeptide(L)'
;MITSQASPSHENGNLQRSEVAKIVKNFIEAVEQVVATTAQTRVTARTKAATLAEYSSIEGDAAGALAFIGDFGGQFIIVFTKEAICEITTNMLYASTPYKNHRDPDVEGAIGELTNQIGGQARKGINERTGWKATNGIPSVIVGESIRWTIYGSGAIIVRVPFTTPELHEFYLEVAVSHHPAAGGMVI
;
A
#
# COMPACT_ATOMS: atom_id res chain seq x y z
N MET A 1 -37.74 -14.62 25.46
CA MET A 1 -36.95 -14.44 24.21
C MET A 1 -36.66 -12.97 24.07
N ILE A 2 -35.46 -12.53 24.43
CA ILE A 2 -35.01 -11.15 24.19
C ILE A 2 -34.13 -11.24 22.95
N THR A 3 -34.68 -10.87 21.79
CA THR A 3 -33.91 -10.66 20.57
C THR A 3 -33.12 -9.37 20.74
N SER A 4 -31.82 -9.52 21.00
CA SER A 4 -30.83 -8.44 20.96
C SER A 4 -30.79 -7.86 19.55
N GLN A 5 -31.46 -6.73 19.32
CA GLN A 5 -31.19 -5.91 18.14
C GLN A 5 -29.86 -5.18 18.35
N ALA A 6 -28.85 -5.58 17.60
CA ALA A 6 -27.61 -4.82 17.51
C ALA A 6 -27.93 -3.40 17.00
N SER A 7 -27.36 -2.39 17.64
CA SER A 7 -27.57 -0.99 17.25
C SER A 7 -26.97 -0.73 15.85
N PRO A 8 -27.67 -0.02 14.93
CA PRO A 8 -27.26 0.14 13.53
C PRO A 8 -25.87 0.80 13.33
N SER A 9 -25.36 1.53 14.33
CA SER A 9 -24.04 2.16 14.30
C SER A 9 -22.87 1.17 14.40
N HIS A 10 -23.05 0.06 15.12
CA HIS A 10 -21.99 -0.94 15.32
C HIS A 10 -21.85 -1.91 14.12
N GLU A 11 -22.96 -2.26 13.46
CA GLU A 11 -22.93 -3.09 12.25
C GLU A 11 -22.30 -2.35 11.06
N ASN A 12 -22.67 -1.08 10.85
CA ASN A 12 -22.09 -0.26 9.77
C ASN A 12 -20.57 -0.06 9.92
N GLY A 13 -20.08 0.16 11.14
CA GLY A 13 -18.64 0.27 11.40
C GLY A 13 -17.87 -1.04 11.16
N ASN A 14 -18.47 -2.19 11.48
CA ASN A 14 -17.86 -3.50 11.23
C ASN A 14 -17.82 -3.84 9.73
N LEU A 15 -18.89 -3.53 8.99
CA LEU A 15 -18.93 -3.68 7.54
C LEU A 15 -17.88 -2.80 6.85
N GLN A 16 -17.75 -1.55 7.28
CA GLN A 16 -16.73 -0.63 6.75
C GLN A 16 -15.31 -1.20 6.96
N ARG A 17 -15.00 -1.71 8.16
CA ARG A 17 -13.70 -2.33 8.45
C ARG A 17 -13.45 -3.59 7.63
N SER A 18 -14.47 -4.42 7.39
CA SER A 18 -14.31 -5.63 6.58
C SER A 18 -14.04 -5.31 5.11
N GLU A 19 -14.67 -4.26 4.54
CA GLU A 19 -14.40 -3.87 3.16
C GLU A 19 -13.01 -3.24 3.01
N VAL A 20 -12.58 -2.40 3.97
CA VAL A 20 -11.21 -1.88 3.97
C VAL A 20 -10.19 -3.01 4.06
N ALA A 21 -10.42 -4.02 4.90
CA ALA A 21 -9.54 -5.19 4.98
C ALA A 21 -9.43 -5.93 3.63
N LYS A 22 -10.52 -6.04 2.86
CA LYS A 22 -10.48 -6.63 1.51
C LYS A 22 -9.65 -5.77 0.55
N ILE A 23 -9.80 -4.45 0.57
CA ILE A 23 -9.01 -3.53 -0.26
C ILE A 23 -7.53 -3.69 0.09
N VAL A 24 -7.17 -3.59 1.37
CA VAL A 24 -5.78 -3.71 1.83
C VAL A 24 -5.19 -5.07 1.47
N LYS A 25 -5.95 -6.16 1.61
CA LYS A 25 -5.51 -7.49 1.19
C LYS A 25 -5.14 -7.54 -0.31
N ASN A 26 -5.91 -6.87 -1.18
CA ASN A 26 -5.56 -6.79 -2.60
C ASN A 26 -4.27 -6.01 -2.84
N PHE A 27 -4.01 -4.95 -2.07
CA PHE A 27 -2.73 -4.23 -2.16
C PHE A 27 -1.56 -5.10 -1.69
N ILE A 28 -1.71 -5.85 -0.59
CA ILE A 28 -0.67 -6.78 -0.11
C ILE A 28 -0.32 -7.80 -1.20
N GLU A 29 -1.33 -8.47 -1.77
CA GLU A 29 -1.14 -9.44 -2.85
C GLU A 29 -0.50 -8.80 -4.09
N ALA A 30 -0.86 -7.56 -4.42
CA ALA A 30 -0.26 -6.82 -5.52
C ALA A 30 1.23 -6.51 -5.28
N VAL A 31 1.62 -6.14 -4.06
CA VAL A 31 3.04 -5.96 -3.70
C VAL A 31 3.79 -7.27 -3.89
N GLU A 32 3.30 -8.36 -3.30
CA GLU A 32 3.97 -9.67 -3.39
C GLU A 32 4.10 -10.13 -4.85
N GLN A 33 3.03 -10.00 -5.64
CA GLN A 33 3.02 -10.40 -7.04
C GLN A 33 3.97 -9.54 -7.88
N VAL A 34 3.86 -8.22 -7.80
CA VAL A 34 4.66 -7.30 -8.63
C VAL A 34 6.13 -7.42 -8.31
N VAL A 35 6.50 -7.42 -7.02
CA VAL A 35 7.92 -7.53 -6.64
C VAL A 35 8.49 -8.91 -7.01
N ALA A 36 7.69 -9.98 -6.92
CA ALA A 36 8.13 -11.30 -7.36
C ALA A 36 8.30 -11.41 -8.89
N THR A 37 7.42 -10.79 -9.68
CA THR A 37 7.46 -10.91 -11.14
C THR A 37 8.41 -9.90 -11.79
N THR A 38 8.38 -8.66 -11.35
CA THR A 38 9.11 -7.54 -11.96
C THR A 38 10.51 -7.44 -11.40
N ALA A 39 10.65 -7.59 -10.08
CA ALA A 39 11.93 -7.49 -9.42
C ALA A 39 12.58 -8.84 -9.09
N GLN A 40 11.96 -9.96 -9.50
CA GLN A 40 12.43 -11.32 -9.19
C GLN A 40 12.72 -11.54 -7.70
N THR A 41 12.04 -10.79 -6.82
CA THR A 41 12.33 -10.74 -5.40
C THR A 41 11.10 -11.19 -4.63
N ARG A 42 11.23 -12.23 -3.81
CA ARG A 42 10.12 -12.74 -2.99
C ARG A 42 10.07 -12.01 -1.66
N VAL A 43 9.19 -11.03 -1.56
CA VAL A 43 8.93 -10.29 -0.32
C VAL A 43 7.87 -11.00 0.51
N THR A 44 7.92 -10.84 1.84
CA THR A 44 6.97 -11.45 2.78
C THR A 44 6.21 -10.38 3.54
N ALA A 45 4.88 -10.36 3.42
CA ALA A 45 4.03 -9.51 4.24
C ALA A 45 3.95 -9.99 5.69
N ARG A 46 4.25 -9.12 6.66
CA ARG A 46 4.09 -9.39 8.09
C ARG A 46 2.70 -9.00 8.58
N THR A 47 1.68 -9.68 8.06
CA THR A 47 0.26 -9.34 8.31
C THR A 47 -0.15 -9.34 9.78
N LYS A 48 0.47 -10.17 10.63
CA LYS A 48 0.25 -10.16 12.09
C LYS A 48 0.73 -8.87 12.77
N ALA A 49 1.65 -8.15 12.14
CA ALA A 49 2.16 -6.86 12.59
C ALA A 49 1.47 -5.68 11.86
N ALA A 50 0.38 -5.94 11.14
CA ALA A 50 -0.37 -4.87 10.51
C ALA A 50 -1.08 -4.03 11.58
N THR A 51 -1.01 -2.71 11.42
CA THR A 51 -1.62 -1.77 12.38
C THR A 51 -2.73 -0.98 11.71
N LEU A 52 -3.85 -0.84 12.43
CA LEU A 52 -4.96 0.04 12.07
C LEU A 52 -4.77 1.37 12.81
N ALA A 53 -4.76 2.49 12.08
CA ALA A 53 -4.62 3.79 12.70
C ALA A 53 -5.47 4.86 12.00
N GLU A 54 -5.87 5.88 12.76
CA GLU A 54 -6.41 7.14 12.22
C GLU A 54 -5.27 8.14 11.91
N TYR A 55 -4.09 7.88 12.49
CA TYR A 55 -2.85 8.62 12.28
C TYR A 55 -1.69 7.63 12.19
N SER A 56 -0.92 7.70 11.11
CA SER A 56 0.22 6.82 10.89
C SER A 56 1.44 7.66 10.54
N SER A 57 2.55 7.45 11.25
CA SER A 57 3.84 8.08 10.97
C SER A 57 4.87 7.01 10.69
N ILE A 58 5.44 7.02 9.50
CA ILE A 58 6.43 6.04 9.06
C ILE A 58 7.72 6.73 8.64
N GLU A 59 8.85 6.08 8.88
CA GLU A 59 10.17 6.57 8.50
C GLU A 59 10.85 5.60 7.52
N GLY A 60 11.70 6.13 6.65
CA GLY A 60 12.40 5.39 5.60
C GLY A 60 13.16 6.34 4.67
N ASP A 61 13.81 5.78 3.65
CA ASP A 61 14.78 6.51 2.81
C ASP A 61 14.26 6.79 1.39
N ALA A 62 13.25 6.05 0.97
CA ALA A 62 12.60 6.25 -0.31
C ALA A 62 11.14 5.83 -0.24
N ALA A 63 10.29 6.49 -1.02
CA ALA A 63 8.89 6.15 -1.08
C ALA A 63 8.31 6.35 -2.48
N GLY A 64 7.36 5.46 -2.79
CA GLY A 64 6.48 5.59 -3.93
C GLY A 64 5.04 5.75 -3.44
N ALA A 65 4.34 6.79 -3.90
CA ALA A 65 2.97 7.08 -3.48
C ALA A 65 2.04 7.24 -4.69
N LEU A 66 0.79 6.81 -4.52
CA LEU A 66 -0.23 6.93 -5.56
C LEU A 66 -1.63 7.03 -4.94
N ALA A 67 -2.42 7.96 -5.45
CA ALA A 67 -3.83 8.11 -5.10
C ALA A 67 -4.74 7.37 -6.09
N PHE A 68 -5.89 6.87 -5.63
CA PHE A 68 -6.89 6.23 -6.48
C PHE A 68 -8.29 6.76 -6.16
N ILE A 69 -9.15 6.83 -7.18
CA ILE A 69 -10.49 7.40 -7.09
C ILE A 69 -11.50 6.63 -7.97
N GLY A 70 -12.74 6.48 -7.50
CA GLY A 70 -13.81 5.78 -8.23
C GLY A 70 -14.93 5.36 -7.29
N ASP A 71 -15.37 4.11 -7.40
CA ASP A 71 -16.31 3.52 -6.43
C ASP A 71 -15.72 3.55 -5.02
N PHE A 72 -14.41 3.30 -4.94
CA PHE A 72 -13.59 3.45 -3.73
C PHE A 72 -12.44 4.42 -3.99
N GLY A 73 -11.98 5.07 -2.94
CA GLY A 73 -10.95 6.09 -3.05
C GLY A 73 -10.07 6.19 -1.83
N GLY A 74 -8.89 6.75 -2.06
CA GLY A 74 -7.83 6.81 -1.07
C GLY A 74 -6.47 6.96 -1.70
N GLN A 75 -5.45 6.54 -0.97
CA GLN A 75 -4.07 6.54 -1.43
C GLN A 75 -3.31 5.40 -0.78
N PHE A 76 -2.23 4.99 -1.44
CA PHE A 76 -1.23 4.15 -0.80
C PHE A 76 0.16 4.77 -0.96
N ILE A 77 1.02 4.41 -0.03
CA ILE A 77 2.45 4.71 -0.07
C ILE A 77 3.21 3.43 0.27
N ILE A 78 4.29 3.20 -0.45
CA ILE A 78 5.27 2.17 -0.12
C ILE A 78 6.53 2.89 0.29
N VAL A 79 6.96 2.65 1.53
CA VAL A 79 8.12 3.28 2.15
C VAL A 79 9.19 2.23 2.33
N PHE A 80 10.36 2.46 1.75
CA PHE A 80 11.49 1.55 1.75
C PHE A 80 12.60 2.09 2.65
N THR A 81 13.25 1.16 3.36
CA THR A 81 14.64 1.39 3.77
C THR A 81 15.52 1.44 2.52
N LYS A 82 16.66 2.13 2.62
CA LYS A 82 17.68 2.17 1.58
C LYS A 82 18.07 0.77 1.11
N GLU A 83 18.30 -0.13 2.05
CA GLU A 83 18.75 -1.50 1.80
C GLU A 83 17.69 -2.28 1.02
N ALA A 84 16.42 -2.19 1.41
CA ALA A 84 15.33 -2.88 0.75
C ALA A 84 15.17 -2.45 -0.72
N ILE A 85 15.14 -1.14 -1.00
CA ILE A 85 14.95 -0.69 -2.38
C ILE A 85 16.18 -0.94 -3.26
N CYS A 86 17.39 -0.86 -2.70
CA CYS A 86 18.61 -1.20 -3.43
C CYS A 86 18.68 -2.70 -3.79
N GLU A 87 18.29 -3.59 -2.88
CA GLU A 87 18.18 -5.03 -3.16
C GLU A 87 17.16 -5.30 -4.27
N ILE A 88 15.94 -4.78 -4.10
CA ILE A 88 14.84 -4.96 -5.07
C ILE A 88 15.27 -4.46 -6.45
N THR A 89 15.88 -3.27 -6.54
CA THR A 89 16.32 -2.68 -7.81
C THR A 89 17.45 -3.47 -8.45
N THR A 90 18.42 -3.95 -7.65
CA THR A 90 19.52 -4.79 -8.14
C THR A 90 18.99 -6.02 -8.85
N ASN A 91 18.00 -6.69 -8.25
CA ASN A 91 17.37 -7.87 -8.82
C ASN A 91 16.51 -7.53 -10.03
N MET A 92 15.74 -6.43 -9.97
CA MET A 92 14.88 -5.96 -11.06
C MET A 92 15.64 -5.68 -12.36
N LEU A 93 16.84 -5.12 -12.26
CA LEU A 93 17.64 -4.72 -13.42
C LEU A 93 18.71 -5.75 -13.80
N TYR A 94 18.75 -6.90 -13.11
CA TYR A 94 19.81 -7.91 -13.27
C TYR A 94 21.21 -7.26 -13.21
N ALA A 95 21.38 -6.29 -12.30
CA ALA A 95 22.61 -5.51 -12.23
C ALA A 95 23.78 -6.39 -11.79
N SER A 96 24.91 -6.28 -12.49
CA SER A 96 26.12 -7.05 -12.17
C SER A 96 26.78 -6.61 -10.86
N THR A 97 26.53 -5.36 -10.45
CA THR A 97 26.96 -4.79 -9.18
C THR A 97 25.74 -4.33 -8.39
N PRO A 98 25.61 -4.69 -7.09
CA PRO A 98 24.50 -4.24 -6.28
C PRO A 98 24.46 -2.72 -6.14
N TYR A 99 23.26 -2.15 -6.26
CA TYR A 99 23.02 -0.75 -5.91
C TYR A 99 23.29 -0.54 -4.41
N LYS A 100 23.85 0.61 -4.06
CA LYS A 100 24.16 1.00 -2.68
C LYS A 100 23.71 2.42 -2.35
N ASN A 101 23.02 3.07 -3.29
CA ASN A 101 22.57 4.44 -3.18
C ASN A 101 21.11 4.50 -3.63
N HIS A 102 20.21 4.85 -2.69
CA HIS A 102 18.78 4.99 -2.98
C HIS A 102 18.47 6.21 -3.84
N ARG A 103 19.45 7.11 -4.04
CA ARG A 103 19.38 8.30 -4.93
C ARG A 103 19.91 8.03 -6.34
N ASP A 104 20.15 6.77 -6.68
CA ASP A 104 20.53 6.42 -8.04
C ASP A 104 19.31 6.57 -8.97
N PRO A 105 19.45 7.20 -10.16
CA PRO A 105 18.33 7.36 -11.09
C PRO A 105 17.62 6.05 -11.47
N ASP A 106 18.36 4.94 -11.51
CA ASP A 106 17.76 3.62 -11.80
C ASP A 106 16.88 3.16 -10.63
N VAL A 107 17.29 3.46 -9.39
CA VAL A 107 16.50 3.19 -8.17
C VAL A 107 15.25 4.07 -8.15
N GLU A 108 15.37 5.36 -8.48
CA GLU A 108 14.22 6.26 -8.62
C GLU A 108 13.20 5.77 -9.66
N GLY A 109 13.70 5.33 -10.83
CA GLY A 109 12.90 4.74 -11.88
C GLY A 109 12.19 3.46 -11.43
N ALA A 110 12.90 2.57 -10.73
CA ALA A 110 12.34 1.34 -10.18
C ALA A 110 11.21 1.62 -9.17
N ILE A 111 11.37 2.60 -8.28
CA ILE A 111 10.31 3.00 -7.34
C ILE A 111 9.06 3.44 -8.09
N GLY A 112 9.22 4.28 -9.11
CA GLY A 112 8.11 4.77 -9.94
C GLY A 112 7.37 3.62 -10.64
N GLU A 113 8.10 2.70 -11.27
CA GLU A 113 7.53 1.56 -11.99
C GLU A 113 6.81 0.59 -11.04
N LEU A 114 7.45 0.22 -9.92
CA LEU A 114 6.84 -0.65 -8.90
C LEU A 114 5.55 -0.03 -8.36
N THR A 115 5.56 1.27 -8.05
CA THR A 115 4.38 1.99 -7.55
C THR A 115 3.24 1.94 -8.57
N ASN A 116 3.53 2.23 -9.83
CA ASN A 116 2.53 2.21 -10.89
C ASN A 116 1.93 0.81 -11.09
N GLN A 117 2.79 -0.21 -11.17
CA GLN A 117 2.38 -1.60 -11.34
C GLN A 117 1.55 -2.12 -10.15
N ILE A 118 1.97 -1.83 -8.91
CA ILE A 118 1.25 -2.24 -7.70
C ILE A 118 -0.14 -1.60 -7.67
N GLY A 119 -0.25 -0.30 -7.94
CA GLY A 119 -1.54 0.37 -8.01
C GLY A 119 -2.44 -0.19 -9.13
N GLY A 120 -1.86 -0.55 -10.28
CA GLY A 120 -2.57 -1.20 -11.36
C GLY A 120 -3.10 -2.59 -10.97
N GLN A 121 -2.21 -3.43 -10.44
CA GLN A 121 -2.51 -4.82 -10.09
C GLN A 121 -3.52 -4.92 -8.94
N ALA A 122 -3.40 -4.07 -7.92
CA ALA A 122 -4.32 -4.05 -6.79
C ALA A 122 -5.76 -3.76 -7.23
N ARG A 123 -5.97 -2.71 -8.04
CA ARG A 123 -7.32 -2.34 -8.50
C ARG A 123 -7.89 -3.34 -9.49
N LYS A 124 -7.04 -3.94 -10.34
CA LYS A 124 -7.47 -5.03 -11.22
C LYS A 124 -8.03 -6.18 -10.39
N GLY A 125 -7.31 -6.62 -9.36
CA GLY A 125 -7.77 -7.66 -8.44
C GLY A 125 -9.05 -7.29 -7.69
N ILE A 126 -9.18 -6.03 -7.24
CA ILE A 126 -10.41 -5.53 -6.60
C ILE A 126 -11.58 -5.59 -7.59
N ASN A 127 -11.40 -5.10 -8.82
CA ASN A 127 -12.44 -5.09 -9.83
C ASN A 127 -12.92 -6.50 -10.16
N GLU A 128 -12.00 -7.43 -10.39
CA GLU A 128 -12.31 -8.82 -10.74
C GLU A 128 -13.09 -9.54 -9.62
N ARG A 129 -12.84 -9.19 -8.35
CA ARG A 129 -13.46 -9.85 -7.19
C ARG A 129 -14.75 -9.20 -6.71
N THR A 130 -14.91 -7.89 -6.93
CA THR A 130 -15.99 -7.09 -6.31
C THR A 130 -16.83 -6.32 -7.32
N GLY A 131 -16.33 -6.12 -8.54
CA GLY A 131 -16.91 -5.25 -9.55
C GLY A 131 -16.57 -3.76 -9.39
N TRP A 132 -15.94 -3.33 -8.29
CA TRP A 132 -15.63 -1.92 -8.05
C TRP A 132 -14.53 -1.40 -8.97
N LYS A 133 -14.72 -0.18 -9.46
CA LYS A 133 -13.82 0.50 -10.41
C LYS A 133 -13.14 1.67 -9.73
N ALA A 134 -11.85 1.83 -10.00
CA ALA A 134 -11.09 3.01 -9.63
C ALA A 134 -10.03 3.32 -10.68
N THR A 135 -9.70 4.60 -10.84
CA THR A 135 -8.61 5.15 -11.67
C THR A 135 -7.44 5.59 -10.77
N ASN A 136 -6.22 5.59 -11.33
CA ASN A 136 -4.98 5.87 -10.60
C ASN A 136 -4.60 7.30 -10.95
N GLY A 137 -4.12 8.03 -9.94
CA GLY A 137 -3.33 9.22 -10.15
C GLY A 137 -1.94 8.88 -10.69
N ILE A 138 -1.15 9.93 -10.88
CA ILE A 138 0.24 9.81 -11.31
C ILE A 138 1.09 9.39 -10.08
N PRO A 139 1.96 8.38 -10.20
CA PRO A 139 2.89 8.01 -9.13
C PRO A 139 3.79 9.19 -8.74
N SER A 140 4.05 9.33 -7.46
CA SER A 140 5.07 10.25 -6.93
C SER A 140 6.21 9.45 -6.32
N VAL A 141 7.45 9.82 -6.65
CA VAL A 141 8.67 9.23 -6.07
C VAL A 141 9.28 10.28 -5.15
N ILE A 142 9.60 9.87 -3.92
CA ILE A 142 10.26 10.68 -2.91
C ILE A 142 11.52 9.95 -2.47
N VAL A 143 12.66 10.64 -2.46
CA VAL A 143 13.94 10.06 -2.07
C VAL A 143 14.68 11.00 -1.12
N GLY A 144 15.20 10.47 -0.03
CA GLY A 144 16.02 11.17 0.94
C GLY A 144 16.11 10.43 2.26
N GLU A 145 17.11 10.74 3.08
CA GLU A 145 17.42 9.94 4.27
C GLU A 145 16.47 10.24 5.45
N SER A 146 16.01 9.18 6.12
CA SER A 146 15.15 9.29 7.32
C SER A 146 13.96 10.24 7.15
N ILE A 147 13.29 10.18 6.00
CA ILE A 147 12.09 10.97 5.74
C ILE A 147 10.94 10.39 6.56
N ARG A 148 10.18 11.27 7.18
CA ARG A 148 8.95 10.92 7.89
C ARG A 148 7.74 11.23 7.01
N TRP A 149 6.91 10.23 6.77
CA TRP A 149 5.61 10.39 6.13
C TRP A 149 4.50 10.29 7.14
N THR A 150 3.48 11.11 6.93
CA THR A 150 2.27 11.09 7.73
C THR A 150 1.07 11.22 6.82
N ILE A 151 0.21 10.22 6.86
CA ILE A 151 -1.09 10.26 6.18
C ILE A 151 -2.08 10.85 7.18
N TYR A 152 -2.65 12.00 6.83
CA TYR A 152 -3.79 12.58 7.53
C TYR A 152 -5.08 12.13 6.85
N GLY A 153 -5.94 11.42 7.57
CA GLY A 153 -7.22 10.95 7.08
C GLY A 153 -8.37 11.48 7.92
N SER A 154 -9.06 12.53 7.47
CA SER A 154 -10.35 12.90 8.08
C SER A 154 -11.40 11.85 7.70
N GLY A 155 -11.56 10.83 8.53
CA GLY A 155 -12.48 9.71 8.30
C GLY A 155 -11.92 8.56 7.44
N ALA A 156 -10.63 8.59 7.10
CA ALA A 156 -9.99 7.49 6.37
C ALA A 156 -9.51 6.40 7.34
N ILE A 157 -9.65 5.14 6.93
CA ILE A 157 -9.05 4.01 7.65
C ILE A 157 -7.67 3.75 7.05
N ILE A 158 -6.63 3.88 7.87
CA ILE A 158 -5.24 3.66 7.46
C ILE A 158 -4.78 2.31 7.99
N VAL A 159 -4.25 1.47 7.10
CA VAL A 159 -3.63 0.20 7.46
C VAL A 159 -2.18 0.18 7.00
N ARG A 160 -1.26 -0.02 7.94
CA ARG A 160 0.16 -0.27 7.65
C ARG A 160 0.42 -1.76 7.66
N VAL A 161 1.20 -2.24 6.69
CA VAL A 161 1.66 -3.61 6.58
C VAL A 161 3.17 -3.60 6.37
N PRO A 162 3.96 -4.12 7.32
CA PRO A 162 5.39 -4.30 7.13
C PRO A 162 5.68 -5.47 6.19
N PHE A 163 6.79 -5.36 5.45
CA PHE A 163 7.32 -6.40 4.58
C PHE A 163 8.80 -6.60 4.84
N THR A 164 9.30 -7.79 4.51
CA THR A 164 10.74 -8.09 4.45
C THR A 164 11.13 -8.64 3.09
N THR A 165 12.31 -8.27 2.63
CA THR A 165 12.99 -8.91 1.51
C THR A 165 13.66 -10.23 1.95
N PRO A 166 14.19 -11.04 1.01
CA PRO A 166 15.01 -12.22 1.33
C PRO A 166 16.22 -11.93 2.23
N GLU A 167 16.86 -10.76 2.08
CA GLU A 167 17.96 -10.34 2.97
C GLU A 167 17.48 -9.73 4.30
N LEU A 168 16.17 -9.79 4.59
CA LEU A 168 15.53 -9.27 5.79
C LEU A 168 15.52 -7.74 5.90
N HIS A 169 15.71 -7.02 4.79
CA HIS A 169 15.54 -5.57 4.74
C HIS A 169 14.06 -5.21 4.79
N GLU A 170 13.73 -4.18 5.56
CA GLU A 170 12.34 -3.80 5.81
C GLU A 170 11.84 -2.75 4.83
N PHE A 171 10.57 -2.88 4.47
CA PHE A 171 9.80 -1.81 3.86
C PHE A 171 8.34 -1.96 4.29
N TYR A 172 7.51 -0.99 3.95
CA TYR A 172 6.17 -0.89 4.48
C TYR A 172 5.22 -0.42 3.41
N LEU A 173 4.03 -1.01 3.39
CA LEU A 173 2.89 -0.49 2.67
C LEU A 173 1.97 0.20 3.66
N GLU A 174 1.54 1.42 3.38
CA GLU A 174 0.37 2.02 4.02
C GLU A 174 -0.71 2.26 2.98
N VAL A 175 -1.93 1.83 3.29
CA VAL A 175 -3.11 2.09 2.47
C VAL A 175 -4.11 2.86 3.32
N ALA A 176 -4.45 4.06 2.86
CA ALA A 176 -5.50 4.89 3.42
C ALA A 176 -6.73 4.81 2.52
N VAL A 177 -7.85 4.35 3.06
CA VAL A 177 -9.12 4.28 2.33
C VAL A 177 -10.04 5.36 2.87
N SER A 178 -10.34 6.37 2.05
CA SER A 178 -11.14 7.54 2.43
C SER A 178 -12.62 7.38 2.14
N HIS A 179 -12.99 6.67 1.08
CA HIS A 179 -14.39 6.34 0.80
C HIS A 179 -14.54 5.02 0.06
N HIS A 180 -15.72 4.43 0.19
CA HIS A 180 -16.08 3.15 -0.43
C HIS A 180 -17.62 3.04 -0.48
N PRO A 181 -18.26 2.35 -1.45
CA PRO A 181 -19.71 2.36 -1.61
C PRO A 181 -20.46 1.78 -0.39
N ALA A 182 -19.85 0.83 0.31
CA ALA A 182 -20.38 0.24 1.54
C ALA A 182 -20.12 1.09 2.81
N ALA A 183 -19.34 2.17 2.73
CA ALA A 183 -18.99 3.00 3.88
C ALA A 183 -20.01 4.12 4.16
N GLY A 184 -21.05 4.28 3.34
CA GLY A 184 -21.95 5.42 3.40
C GLY A 184 -21.24 6.68 2.87
N GLY A 185 -21.83 7.33 1.87
CA GLY A 185 -21.23 8.49 1.23
C GLY A 185 -20.98 9.62 2.24
N MET A 186 -19.72 9.89 2.55
CA MET A 186 -19.32 11.23 2.98
C MET A 186 -19.12 12.03 1.71
N VAL A 187 -20.22 12.63 1.24
CA VAL A 187 -20.17 13.71 0.26
C VAL A 187 -19.44 14.86 0.96
N ILE A 188 -18.25 15.21 0.46
CA ILE A 188 -17.56 16.46 0.79
C ILE A 188 -18.40 17.64 0.31
#